data_AF-A0A4P5VZY3-F1
#
_entry.id   AF-A0A4P5VZY3-F1
#
_cell.length_a   1.000
_cell.length_b   1.000
_cell.length_c   1.000
_cell.angle_alpha   90.00
_cell.angle_beta   90.00
_cell.angle_gamma   90.00
#
_symmetry.space_group_name_H-M   'P 1'
#
loop_
_entity.id
_entity.type
_entity.pdbx_description
1 polymer ?
#
loop_
_entity_poly.entity_id
_entity_poly.type
_entity_poly.pdbx_seq_one_letter_code
_entity_poly.pdbx_strand_id
1 'polypeptide(L)'
;MKRSLLLPAALWLAACTPDNGFTQATTLDAFQQKQKNTFDLLLVVDNSCSMYEEQAKLASNFDNFIHYFDGTDVDWQLGVVTTDVEEESSRGHLIGGDDEIVLANTSGNEQDRVSYDRTWAGAEGQVWALDPTWYTAISNDKAEHWCAVGAGTAGTENASCALETEGGGADSRYGSVIITEVLADPVGVADDLGEWVELTNIDSVDVDLSGWQLRDDGRNAYTIPDGTVLAAGEQLVLARSADSAANGGITADLELGADFTLNNNVLYLSATTEGASEIFAEMVAQGTSGSGMEQGLEAARLAVTEPNATNFNPGFIRPEANLNLMIFSDEADVSPDPVPTYLSDFAAVKGDAAFRDHSIMNVSAVVGSDPPEFAGEPSCSSANGDAVYGARYVDAVSQTGGLIDSICDEDFSPLVEQLGLTLSGLQAEFALSRFPDLDTLKVAIYDTPDTESKVRDLTLDTDYTYVEERNAIRFEYEQVPESEQYIVAEYKIRSGG
;
A
#
# COMPACT_ATOMS: atom_id res chain seq x y z
N MET A 1 -51.88 5.81 -73.43
CA MET A 1 -51.19 5.62 -74.72
C MET A 1 -50.25 4.42 -74.58
N LYS A 2 -50.42 3.42 -75.47
CA LYS A 2 -49.49 2.37 -75.98
C LYS A 2 -48.53 1.67 -74.99
N ARG A 3 -48.75 0.39 -74.60
CA ARG A 3 -48.54 -0.92 -75.29
C ARG A 3 -47.07 -1.32 -75.54
N SER A 4 -46.69 -2.42 -74.84
CA SER A 4 -45.97 -3.63 -75.28
C SER A 4 -44.53 -3.55 -75.80
N LEU A 5 -43.63 -4.41 -75.29
CA LEU A 5 -43.24 -5.68 -75.92
C LEU A 5 -42.27 -6.50 -75.01
N LEU A 6 -42.39 -7.82 -75.08
CA LEU A 6 -41.57 -8.87 -74.45
C LEU A 6 -40.84 -9.67 -75.55
N LEU A 7 -39.74 -10.35 -75.17
CA LEU A 7 -38.91 -11.40 -75.84
C LEU A 7 -37.75 -10.94 -76.79
N PRO A 8 -36.70 -11.78 -77.01
CA PRO A 8 -35.84 -12.54 -76.07
C PRO A 8 -34.34 -12.61 -76.52
N ALA A 9 -33.40 -13.12 -75.69
CA ALA A 9 -32.09 -13.75 -76.04
C ALA A 9 -31.13 -13.67 -74.84
N ALA A 10 -30.24 -14.60 -74.50
CA ALA A 10 -29.91 -15.94 -74.99
C ALA A 10 -29.22 -16.67 -73.82
N LEU A 11 -29.53 -17.95 -73.65
CA LEU A 11 -28.91 -18.84 -72.67
C LEU A 11 -27.49 -19.18 -73.16
N TRP A 12 -26.45 -18.67 -72.50
CA TRP A 12 -25.09 -19.20 -72.64
C TRP A 12 -24.83 -20.20 -71.51
N LEU A 13 -24.83 -21.47 -71.86
CA LEU A 13 -24.19 -22.52 -71.07
C LEU A 13 -22.68 -22.36 -71.24
N ALA A 14 -22.03 -21.72 -70.27
CA ALA A 14 -20.60 -21.86 -70.03
C ALA A 14 -20.40 -22.71 -68.77
N ALA A 15 -19.57 -23.73 -68.91
CA ALA A 15 -19.37 -24.82 -67.99
C ALA A 15 -19.13 -24.38 -66.53
N CYS A 16 -19.82 -25.03 -65.59
CA CYS A 16 -19.40 -25.07 -64.19
C CYS A 16 -18.05 -25.80 -64.10
N THR A 17 -16.99 -25.07 -63.79
CA THR A 17 -15.97 -25.60 -62.88
C THR A 17 -16.51 -25.43 -61.47
N PRO A 18 -16.69 -26.49 -60.66
CA PRO A 18 -16.92 -26.32 -59.24
C PRO A 18 -15.60 -25.87 -58.63
N ASP A 19 -15.40 -24.56 -58.55
CA ASP A 19 -14.38 -23.97 -57.70
C ASP A 19 -14.90 -24.07 -56.27
N ASN A 20 -14.86 -25.28 -55.72
CA ASN A 20 -15.16 -25.53 -54.31
C ASN A 20 -13.92 -25.15 -53.49
N GLY A 21 -13.48 -23.90 -53.62
CA GLY A 21 -12.64 -23.27 -52.62
C GLY A 21 -13.52 -22.99 -51.42
N PHE A 22 -13.65 -23.96 -50.50
CA PHE A 22 -14.12 -23.66 -49.15
C PHE A 22 -13.03 -22.81 -48.49
N THR A 23 -13.07 -21.49 -48.66
CA THR A 23 -12.37 -20.59 -47.76
C THR A 23 -13.03 -20.76 -46.40
N GLN A 24 -12.33 -21.40 -45.47
CA GLN A 24 -12.72 -21.39 -44.06
C GLN A 24 -12.95 -19.94 -43.65
N ALA A 25 -14.14 -19.67 -43.10
CA ALA A 25 -14.46 -18.36 -42.55
C ALA A 25 -13.50 -18.06 -41.41
N THR A 26 -12.90 -16.88 -41.43
CA THR A 26 -12.11 -16.36 -40.32
C THR A 26 -13.06 -16.03 -39.17
N THR A 27 -12.71 -16.49 -37.96
CA THR A 27 -13.35 -16.15 -36.70
C THR A 27 -12.64 -14.96 -36.09
N LEU A 28 -13.41 -14.07 -35.47
CA LEU A 28 -12.91 -12.94 -34.70
C LEU A 28 -13.57 -12.97 -33.33
N ASP A 29 -12.77 -13.20 -32.28
CA ASP A 29 -13.18 -13.04 -30.90
C ASP A 29 -12.60 -11.73 -30.37
N ALA A 30 -13.40 -10.95 -29.66
CA ALA A 30 -12.97 -9.72 -29.01
C ALA A 30 -13.35 -9.79 -27.53
N PHE A 31 -12.36 -9.60 -26.68
CA PHE A 31 -12.50 -9.57 -25.23
C PHE A 31 -12.20 -8.16 -24.77
N GLN A 32 -13.05 -7.60 -23.91
CA GLN A 32 -12.71 -6.38 -23.19
C GLN A 32 -12.10 -6.82 -21.87
N GLN A 33 -10.92 -6.31 -21.54
CA GLN A 33 -10.40 -6.39 -20.19
C GLN A 33 -11.27 -5.49 -19.32
N LYS A 34 -12.27 -6.09 -18.67
CA LYS A 34 -13.19 -5.35 -17.80
C LYS A 34 -12.62 -5.34 -16.41
N GLN A 35 -12.55 -4.19 -15.79
CA GLN A 35 -12.08 -4.09 -14.42
C GLN A 35 -12.98 -3.19 -13.59
N LYS A 36 -13.55 -3.77 -12.55
CA LYS A 36 -14.05 -3.07 -11.36
C LYS A 36 -13.94 -4.04 -10.20
N ASN A 37 -12.73 -4.17 -9.68
CA ASN A 37 -12.56 -4.69 -8.34
C ASN A 37 -12.33 -3.50 -7.42
N THR A 38 -13.17 -3.39 -6.41
CA THR A 38 -12.90 -2.58 -5.23
C THR A 38 -12.42 -3.55 -4.17
N PHE A 39 -11.31 -3.27 -3.48
CA PHE A 39 -10.80 -4.17 -2.46
C PHE A 39 -10.19 -3.42 -1.25
N ASP A 40 -10.28 -4.05 -0.09
CA ASP A 40 -9.58 -3.66 1.13
C ASP A 40 -8.53 -4.74 1.41
N LEU A 41 -7.26 -4.37 1.49
CA LEU A 41 -6.15 -5.25 1.82
C LEU A 41 -5.66 -4.94 3.24
N LEU A 42 -5.75 -5.92 4.13
CA LEU A 42 -5.15 -5.84 5.45
C LEU A 42 -3.83 -6.61 5.48
N LEU A 43 -2.73 -5.90 5.67
CA LEU A 43 -1.44 -6.51 5.98
C LEU A 43 -1.32 -6.75 7.48
N VAL A 44 -0.90 -7.95 7.84
CA VAL A 44 -0.58 -8.33 9.23
C VAL A 44 0.89 -8.64 9.26
N VAL A 45 1.68 -7.80 9.92
CA VAL A 45 3.13 -7.85 9.87
C VAL A 45 3.69 -8.17 11.24
N ASP A 46 4.47 -9.23 11.30
CA ASP A 46 5.25 -9.60 12.47
C ASP A 46 6.34 -8.56 12.77
N ASN A 47 6.37 -8.09 14.01
CA ASN A 47 7.29 -7.08 14.53
C ASN A 47 8.28 -7.64 15.55
N SER A 48 8.55 -8.95 15.48
CA SER A 48 9.60 -9.63 16.23
C SER A 48 11.01 -9.22 15.77
N CYS A 49 12.02 -9.58 16.56
CA CYS A 49 13.41 -9.20 16.29
C CYS A 49 14.00 -9.74 14.99
N SER A 50 13.52 -10.87 14.50
CA SER A 50 14.02 -11.50 13.28
C SER A 50 13.45 -10.88 12.01
N MET A 51 12.39 -10.07 12.11
CA MET A 51 11.63 -9.54 10.96
C MET A 51 12.19 -8.23 10.37
N TYR A 52 13.26 -7.66 10.93
CA TYR A 52 13.76 -6.34 10.50
C TYR A 52 14.09 -6.29 8.99
N GLU A 53 14.70 -7.36 8.47
CA GLU A 53 15.10 -7.40 7.06
C GLU A 53 13.91 -7.67 6.13
N GLU A 54 12.97 -8.48 6.57
CA GLU A 54 11.71 -8.81 5.89
C GLU A 54 10.82 -7.57 5.78
N GLN A 55 10.73 -6.76 6.84
CA GLN A 55 10.04 -5.46 6.82
C GLN A 55 10.68 -4.49 5.82
N ALA A 56 12.03 -4.47 5.72
CA ALA A 56 12.73 -3.65 4.74
C ALA A 56 12.49 -4.14 3.30
N LYS A 57 12.48 -5.46 3.07
CA LYS A 57 12.11 -6.04 1.77
C LYS A 57 10.68 -5.68 1.39
N LEU A 58 9.73 -5.79 2.32
CA LEU A 58 8.33 -5.45 2.10
C LEU A 58 8.17 -3.98 1.69
N ALA A 59 8.79 -3.06 2.42
CA ALA A 59 8.79 -1.64 2.10
C ALA A 59 9.34 -1.34 0.71
N SER A 60 10.46 -1.98 0.32
CA SER A 60 11.08 -1.76 -0.99
C SER A 60 10.27 -2.28 -2.19
N ASN A 61 9.28 -3.14 -1.95
CA ASN A 61 8.45 -3.73 -3.00
C ASN A 61 7.10 -3.02 -3.19
N PHE A 62 6.79 -2.01 -2.39
CA PHE A 62 5.48 -1.34 -2.44
C PHE A 62 5.21 -0.68 -3.78
N ASP A 63 6.19 0.03 -4.36
CA ASP A 63 6.01 0.69 -5.67
C ASP A 63 5.63 -0.32 -6.76
N ASN A 64 6.24 -1.50 -6.74
CA ASN A 64 5.89 -2.58 -7.67
C ASN A 64 4.47 -3.09 -7.43
N PHE A 65 4.02 -3.14 -6.17
CA PHE A 65 2.67 -3.53 -5.81
C PHE A 65 1.61 -2.52 -6.24
N ILE A 66 1.83 -1.22 -6.05
CA ILE A 66 0.82 -0.22 -6.41
C ILE A 66 0.75 0.05 -7.91
N HIS A 67 1.82 -0.27 -8.65
CA HIS A 67 1.87 -0.10 -10.10
C HIS A 67 0.73 -0.81 -10.85
N TYR A 68 0.18 -1.92 -10.34
CA TYR A 68 -0.98 -2.60 -10.96
C TYR A 68 -2.28 -1.81 -10.89
N PHE A 69 -2.36 -0.86 -9.96
CA PHE A 69 -3.55 -0.08 -9.70
C PHE A 69 -3.44 1.31 -10.34
N ASP A 70 -2.22 1.79 -10.63
CA ASP A 70 -1.97 3.06 -11.30
C ASP A 70 -2.66 3.13 -12.67
N GLY A 71 -3.44 4.20 -12.88
CA GLY A 71 -4.16 4.43 -14.14
C GLY A 71 -5.33 3.47 -14.39
N THR A 72 -5.71 2.65 -13.41
CA THR A 72 -6.88 1.78 -13.46
C THR A 72 -8.06 2.36 -12.68
N ASP A 73 -9.28 1.89 -12.96
CA ASP A 73 -10.50 2.22 -12.20
C ASP A 73 -10.64 1.36 -10.91
N VAL A 74 -9.53 0.81 -10.40
CA VAL A 74 -9.47 -0.02 -9.19
C VAL A 74 -9.46 0.86 -7.95
N ASP A 75 -10.48 0.67 -7.11
CA ASP A 75 -10.63 1.43 -5.87
C ASP A 75 -10.16 0.59 -4.68
N TRP A 76 -8.98 0.92 -4.15
CA TRP A 76 -8.29 0.11 -3.16
C TRP A 76 -8.04 0.86 -1.85
N GLN A 77 -8.02 0.11 -0.75
CA GLN A 77 -7.54 0.56 0.55
C GLN A 77 -6.55 -0.46 1.10
N LEU A 78 -5.44 0.00 1.69
CA LEU A 78 -4.45 -0.84 2.35
C LEU A 78 -4.21 -0.37 3.78
N GLY A 79 -4.44 -1.25 4.74
CA GLY A 79 -4.13 -1.02 6.15
C GLY A 79 -3.09 -2.01 6.66
N VAL A 80 -2.32 -1.63 7.66
CA VAL A 80 -1.32 -2.49 8.30
C VAL A 80 -1.66 -2.67 9.78
N VAL A 81 -1.50 -3.87 10.32
CA VAL A 81 -1.51 -4.15 11.77
C VAL A 81 -0.33 -5.05 12.12
N THR A 82 0.07 -5.05 13.39
CA THR A 82 1.04 -6.02 13.88
C THR A 82 0.34 -7.29 14.32
N THR A 83 1.11 -8.35 14.53
CA THR A 83 0.69 -9.61 15.16
C THR A 83 0.53 -9.49 16.69
N ASP A 84 0.94 -8.37 17.29
CA ASP A 84 0.85 -8.09 18.71
C ASP A 84 -0.58 -7.79 19.18
N VAL A 85 -1.01 -8.52 20.20
CA VAL A 85 -2.33 -8.31 20.84
C VAL A 85 -2.27 -8.24 22.37
N GLU A 86 -1.07 -8.21 22.95
CA GLU A 86 -0.88 -8.14 24.39
C GLU A 86 -1.25 -6.77 24.96
N GLU A 87 -0.94 -5.71 24.23
CA GLU A 87 -1.26 -4.36 24.64
C GLU A 87 -2.73 -4.04 24.32
N GLU A 88 -3.54 -3.88 25.38
CA GLU A 88 -4.98 -3.65 25.21
C GLU A 88 -5.31 -2.34 24.51
N SER A 89 -4.41 -1.35 24.59
CA SER A 89 -4.56 -0.01 24.02
C SER A 89 -4.33 0.07 22.52
N SER A 90 -3.65 -0.91 21.91
CA SER A 90 -3.20 -0.86 20.51
C SER A 90 -3.57 -2.10 19.69
N ARG A 91 -3.98 -3.21 20.32
CA ARG A 91 -4.28 -4.46 19.61
C ARG A 91 -5.32 -4.31 18.50
N GLY A 92 -4.93 -4.71 17.28
CA GLY A 92 -5.79 -4.63 16.10
C GLY A 92 -6.17 -3.19 15.72
N HIS A 93 -5.40 -2.19 16.14
CA HIS A 93 -5.49 -0.85 15.57
C HIS A 93 -4.64 -0.82 14.31
N LEU A 94 -5.16 -0.19 13.25
CA LEU A 94 -4.36 0.11 12.08
C LEU A 94 -3.18 0.98 12.49
N ILE A 95 -2.04 0.61 11.95
CA ILE A 95 -0.78 1.31 12.01
C ILE A 95 -0.80 2.36 10.92
N GLY A 96 -0.49 3.58 11.30
CA GLY A 96 -0.63 4.77 10.48
C GLY A 96 -1.43 5.83 11.21
N GLY A 97 -1.17 7.07 10.85
CA GLY A 97 -1.77 8.27 11.42
C GLY A 97 -1.33 8.65 12.83
N ASP A 98 -0.60 7.78 13.52
CA ASP A 98 0.14 8.11 14.73
C ASP A 98 1.64 8.15 14.41
N ASP A 99 2.33 9.17 14.89
CA ASP A 99 3.72 9.45 14.56
C ASP A 99 4.45 10.20 15.69
N GLU A 100 5.77 10.29 15.59
CA GLU A 100 6.59 10.92 16.60
C GLU A 100 7.86 11.58 16.04
N ILE A 101 8.06 12.84 16.43
CA ILE A 101 9.31 13.56 16.18
C ILE A 101 10.14 13.56 17.46
N VAL A 102 11.36 13.01 17.40
CA VAL A 102 12.32 12.97 18.51
C VAL A 102 13.52 13.83 18.20
N LEU A 103 13.85 14.75 19.12
CA LEU A 103 15.12 15.44 19.12
C LEU A 103 16.08 14.75 20.09
N ALA A 104 17.22 14.25 19.61
CA ALA A 104 18.24 13.59 20.43
C ALA A 104 19.61 14.26 20.25
N ASN A 105 20.38 14.35 21.34
CA ASN A 105 21.74 14.87 21.25
C ASN A 105 22.74 13.81 20.76
N THR A 106 24.01 14.19 20.59
CA THR A 106 25.10 13.30 20.12
C THR A 106 25.37 12.07 20.98
N SER A 107 24.90 12.05 22.23
CA SER A 107 24.99 10.89 23.12
C SER A 107 23.80 9.92 22.97
N GLY A 108 22.84 10.24 22.11
CA GLY A 108 21.59 9.53 21.95
C GLY A 108 20.56 9.83 23.05
N ASN A 109 20.81 10.84 23.89
CA ASN A 109 19.84 11.24 24.90
C ASN A 109 18.78 12.11 24.25
N GLU A 110 17.53 11.70 24.38
CA GLU A 110 16.36 12.49 24.03
C GLU A 110 16.38 13.84 24.77
N GLN A 111 16.23 14.90 23.99
CA GLN A 111 16.10 16.27 24.44
C GLN A 111 14.64 16.67 24.45
N ASP A 112 13.88 16.20 23.47
CA ASP A 112 12.46 16.49 23.33
C ASP A 112 11.80 15.43 22.43
N ARG A 113 10.48 15.30 22.58
CA ARG A 113 9.63 14.39 21.81
C ARG A 113 8.30 15.09 21.55
N VAL A 114 7.72 14.86 20.38
CA VAL A 114 6.33 15.20 20.09
C VAL A 114 5.72 13.99 19.42
N SER A 115 4.94 13.23 20.18
CA SER A 115 4.11 12.16 19.64
C SER A 115 2.76 12.76 19.25
N TYR A 116 2.43 12.77 17.96
CA TYR A 116 1.11 13.17 17.48
C TYR A 116 0.37 11.94 17.00
N ASP A 117 -0.84 11.75 17.50
CA ASP A 117 -1.68 10.63 17.10
C ASP A 117 -2.79 11.09 16.14
N ARG A 118 -3.59 10.13 15.67
CA ARG A 118 -4.74 10.35 14.78
C ARG A 118 -5.80 11.30 15.34
N THR A 119 -5.75 11.60 16.63
CA THR A 119 -6.61 12.57 17.34
C THR A 119 -6.00 13.96 17.42
N TRP A 120 -4.69 14.10 17.22
CA TRP A 120 -3.99 15.37 17.08
C TRP A 120 -4.17 15.95 15.69
N ALA A 121 -3.90 15.17 14.64
CA ALA A 121 -3.75 15.74 13.32
C ALA A 121 -5.07 16.33 12.78
N GLY A 122 -5.05 17.66 12.70
CA GLY A 122 -6.03 18.48 12.02
C GLY A 122 -6.17 18.11 10.54
N ALA A 123 -7.08 18.79 9.86
CA ALA A 123 -7.27 18.58 8.43
C ALA A 123 -5.97 18.88 7.65
N GLU A 124 -5.79 18.21 6.51
CA GLU A 124 -4.82 18.52 5.45
C GLU A 124 -4.49 20.03 5.40
N GLY A 125 -3.20 20.37 5.43
CA GLY A 125 -2.67 21.73 5.32
C GLY A 125 -2.60 22.52 6.63
N GLN A 126 -2.81 21.86 7.77
CA GLN A 126 -2.86 22.50 9.08
C GLN A 126 -1.49 22.50 9.75
N VAL A 127 -0.99 23.70 10.09
CA VAL A 127 0.18 23.84 10.97
C VAL A 127 -0.27 23.64 12.42
N TRP A 128 0.47 22.81 13.16
CA TRP A 128 0.31 22.64 14.59
C TRP A 128 1.36 23.46 15.31
N ALA A 129 0.92 24.38 16.17
CA ALA A 129 1.77 25.26 16.94
C ALA A 129 1.54 25.06 18.43
N LEU A 130 2.62 24.80 19.17
CA LEU A 130 2.59 24.76 20.63
C LEU A 130 2.22 26.16 21.15
N ASP A 131 1.26 26.26 22.07
CA ASP A 131 0.94 27.54 22.68
C ASP A 131 2.11 28.00 23.57
N PRO A 132 2.59 29.26 23.45
CA PRO A 132 3.70 29.80 24.23
C PRO A 132 3.54 29.69 25.75
N THR A 133 2.31 29.57 26.25
CA THR A 133 2.04 29.34 27.68
C THR A 133 2.51 27.97 28.19
N TRP A 134 2.82 27.04 27.27
CA TRP A 134 3.19 25.66 27.53
C TRP A 134 4.58 25.27 26.96
N TYR A 135 5.47 26.23 26.72
CA TYR A 135 6.84 26.00 26.19
C TYR A 135 7.77 25.29 27.17
N THR A 136 7.57 23.99 27.34
CA THR A 136 8.45 23.07 28.08
C THR A 136 8.43 21.69 27.41
N ALA A 137 9.54 20.97 27.46
CA ALA A 137 9.76 19.65 26.85
C ALA A 137 8.92 18.48 27.41
N ILE A 138 7.93 18.77 28.27
CA ILE A 138 6.95 17.78 28.79
C ILE A 138 5.54 18.23 28.46
N SER A 139 5.35 19.53 28.29
CA SER A 139 4.02 20.07 27.97
C SER A 139 3.73 19.91 26.48
N ASN A 140 4.75 19.89 25.63
CA ASN A 140 4.59 19.63 24.21
C ASN A 140 4.35 18.15 23.86
N ASP A 141 4.41 17.23 24.84
CA ASP A 141 3.93 15.85 24.70
C ASP A 141 2.40 15.72 24.78
N LYS A 142 1.67 16.82 24.99
CA LYS A 142 0.22 16.81 25.22
C LYS A 142 -0.54 17.56 24.14
N ALA A 143 -1.41 16.85 23.43
CA ALA A 143 -2.25 17.38 22.35
C ALA A 143 -2.99 18.67 22.76
N GLU A 144 -3.49 18.70 23.99
CA GLU A 144 -4.28 19.80 24.55
C GLU A 144 -3.52 21.12 24.68
N HIS A 145 -2.19 21.13 24.51
CA HIS A 145 -1.35 22.32 24.53
C HIS A 145 -0.98 22.82 23.13
N TRP A 146 -1.28 22.04 22.09
CA TRP A 146 -1.03 22.38 20.70
C TRP A 146 -2.28 22.93 20.04
N CYS A 147 -2.07 23.83 19.09
CA CYS A 147 -3.14 24.51 18.40
C CYS A 147 -2.96 24.45 16.89
N ALA A 148 -4.06 24.09 16.25
CA ALA A 148 -4.23 24.09 14.83
C ALA A 148 -4.31 25.55 14.34
N VAL A 149 -3.24 26.05 13.73
CA VAL A 149 -3.11 27.42 13.21
C VAL A 149 -3.17 27.43 11.68
N GLY A 150 -3.29 28.63 11.08
CA GLY A 150 -3.37 28.78 9.62
C GLY A 150 -2.03 28.50 8.95
N ALA A 151 -1.35 29.55 8.47
CA ALA A 151 -0.06 29.43 7.80
C ALA A 151 1.14 29.19 8.75
N GLY A 152 0.91 29.02 10.06
CA GLY A 152 1.97 28.96 11.06
C GLY A 152 2.71 30.28 11.27
N THR A 153 3.78 30.20 12.07
CA THR A 153 4.69 31.31 12.40
C THR A 153 6.16 30.96 12.20
N ALA A 154 6.48 29.97 11.35
CA ALA A 154 7.82 29.48 11.04
C ALA A 154 8.93 30.56 11.12
N GLY A 155 9.87 30.33 12.04
CA GLY A 155 11.02 31.20 12.31
C GLY A 155 10.70 32.38 13.23
N THR A 156 9.52 32.39 13.87
CA THR A 156 9.08 33.41 14.82
C THR A 156 8.26 32.79 15.94
N GLU A 157 8.20 33.46 17.10
CA GLU A 157 7.44 32.98 18.26
C GLU A 157 5.95 32.73 17.93
N ASN A 158 5.44 31.56 18.34
CA ASN A 158 4.05 31.18 18.12
C ASN A 158 3.06 32.17 18.74
N ALA A 159 1.91 32.32 18.08
CA ALA A 159 0.80 33.04 18.68
C ALA A 159 0.05 32.13 19.68
N SER A 160 -0.23 32.65 20.89
CA SER A 160 -1.11 31.94 21.82
C SER A 160 -2.53 31.79 21.27
N CYS A 161 -3.09 30.59 21.42
CA CYS A 161 -4.47 30.25 21.11
C CYS A 161 -5.40 30.36 22.34
N ALA A 162 -4.92 30.97 23.43
CA ALA A 162 -5.69 31.30 24.64
C ALA A 162 -6.28 30.07 25.36
N LEU A 163 -5.50 29.00 25.49
CA LEU A 163 -5.86 27.82 26.27
C LEU A 163 -5.99 28.17 27.76
N GLU A 164 -7.09 27.76 28.41
CA GLU A 164 -7.34 28.10 29.82
C GLU A 164 -6.55 27.19 30.77
N THR A 165 -5.34 27.60 31.18
CA THR A 165 -4.68 27.44 32.51
C THR A 165 -3.19 27.71 32.38
N GLU A 166 -2.53 28.23 33.43
CA GLU A 166 -1.06 28.26 33.51
C GLU A 166 -0.58 27.02 34.27
N GLY A 167 0.40 26.28 33.74
CA GLY A 167 1.07 25.28 34.56
C GLY A 167 2.06 24.34 33.89
N GLY A 168 3.19 24.83 33.39
CA GLY A 168 4.33 23.98 33.02
C GLY A 168 5.60 24.38 33.77
N GLY A 169 5.91 23.73 34.89
CA GLY A 169 7.21 23.87 35.52
C GLY A 169 8.27 23.10 34.74
N ALA A 170 9.43 23.71 34.48
CA ALA A 170 10.55 23.03 33.84
C ALA A 170 10.96 21.76 34.61
N ASP A 171 10.97 20.62 33.91
CA ASP A 171 11.55 19.38 34.43
C ASP A 171 12.99 19.25 33.92
N SER A 172 13.92 18.98 34.82
CA SER A 172 15.35 18.89 34.53
C SER A 172 15.76 17.61 33.77
N ARG A 173 14.80 16.79 33.32
CA ARG A 173 15.03 15.51 32.61
C ARG A 173 15.17 15.66 31.09
N TYR A 174 14.65 16.74 30.52
CA TYR A 174 14.64 17.01 29.08
C TYR A 174 15.41 18.31 28.75
N GLY A 175 15.82 18.45 27.49
CA GLY A 175 16.69 19.52 27.01
C GLY A 175 16.01 20.89 26.97
N SER A 176 16.80 21.95 26.78
CA SER A 176 16.28 23.32 26.64
C SER A 176 15.91 23.70 25.21
N VAL A 177 15.95 22.74 24.29
CA VAL A 177 15.54 22.91 22.89
C VAL A 177 14.37 21.98 22.68
N ILE A 178 13.25 22.55 22.24
CA ILE A 178 11.97 21.86 22.11
C ILE A 178 11.38 22.08 20.72
N ILE A 179 10.55 21.15 20.28
CA ILE A 179 9.76 21.20 19.06
C ILE A 179 8.53 22.07 19.33
N THR A 180 8.31 23.11 18.51
CA THR A 180 7.31 24.15 18.75
C THR A 180 6.29 24.34 17.63
N GLU A 181 6.64 24.00 16.40
CA GLU A 181 5.71 24.01 15.27
C GLU A 181 5.97 22.81 14.35
N VAL A 182 4.91 22.26 13.78
CA VAL A 182 4.96 21.13 12.85
C VAL A 182 3.94 21.34 11.73
N LEU A 183 4.36 21.13 10.49
CA LEU A 183 3.49 20.89 9.34
C LEU A 183 3.90 19.55 8.73
N ALA A 184 3.11 18.51 9.01
CA ALA A 184 3.30 17.18 8.43
C ALA A 184 2.59 17.06 7.07
N ASP A 185 1.34 17.51 6.97
CA ASP A 185 0.50 17.33 5.77
C ASP A 185 0.26 18.70 5.08
N PRO A 186 1.12 19.16 4.14
CA PRO A 186 0.97 20.46 3.48
C PRO A 186 -0.10 20.46 2.37
N VAL A 187 -0.87 21.55 2.28
CA VAL A 187 -1.79 21.78 1.15
C VAL A 187 -1.25 22.84 0.20
N GLY A 188 -1.35 22.55 -1.11
CA GLY A 188 -1.07 23.51 -2.19
C GLY A 188 0.36 23.47 -2.71
N VAL A 189 1.22 22.67 -2.09
CA VAL A 189 2.49 22.17 -2.61
C VAL A 189 2.52 20.66 -2.43
N ALA A 190 3.43 19.97 -3.11
CA ALA A 190 3.55 18.53 -2.95
C ALA A 190 4.04 18.19 -1.54
N ASP A 191 3.49 17.12 -0.99
CA ASP A 191 3.80 16.56 0.33
C ASP A 191 5.31 16.44 0.55
N ASP A 192 6.00 15.79 -0.40
CA ASP A 192 7.45 15.57 -0.41
C ASP A 192 8.34 16.83 -0.39
N LEU A 193 7.76 18.03 -0.50
CA LEU A 193 8.45 19.32 -0.51
C LEU A 193 7.99 20.28 0.60
N GLY A 194 6.77 20.12 1.13
CA GLY A 194 6.09 21.14 1.92
C GLY A 194 6.20 20.98 3.43
N GLU A 195 6.66 19.83 3.93
CA GLU A 195 6.72 19.53 5.35
C GLU A 195 7.86 20.30 6.05
N TRP A 196 7.63 20.63 7.32
CA TRP A 196 8.66 21.27 8.15
C TRP A 196 8.36 21.14 9.65
N VAL A 197 9.43 21.29 10.43
CA VAL A 197 9.40 21.33 11.89
C VAL A 197 10.20 22.54 12.38
N GLU A 198 9.77 23.14 13.48
CA GLU A 198 10.47 24.21 14.16
C GLU A 198 10.97 23.75 15.52
N LEU A 199 12.24 24.07 15.81
CA LEU A 199 12.85 23.95 17.12
C LEU A 199 12.99 25.32 17.76
N THR A 200 12.68 25.44 19.04
CA THR A 200 12.91 26.65 19.84
C THR A 200 13.87 26.35 20.98
N ASN A 201 14.90 27.20 21.16
CA ASN A 201 15.72 27.18 22.36
C ASN A 201 15.07 28.04 23.45
N ILE A 202 14.48 27.39 24.45
CA ILE A 202 13.81 28.04 25.57
C ILE A 202 14.76 28.45 26.71
N ASP A 203 16.08 28.21 26.58
CA ASP A 203 17.07 28.73 27.54
C ASP A 203 17.47 30.18 27.24
N SER A 204 18.14 30.76 28.22
CA SER A 204 18.86 32.03 28.19
C SER A 204 20.29 31.94 27.66
N VAL A 205 20.71 30.76 27.16
CA VAL A 205 22.05 30.51 26.61
C VAL A 205 21.97 29.84 25.24
N ASP A 206 22.95 30.15 24.38
CA ASP A 206 23.08 29.51 23.07
C ASP A 206 23.38 28.02 23.22
N VAL A 207 22.75 27.20 22.39
CA VAL A 207 22.92 25.74 22.36
C VAL A 207 23.55 25.32 21.04
N ASP A 208 24.61 24.53 21.11
CA ASP A 208 25.26 23.91 19.95
C ASP A 208 24.55 22.59 19.60
N LEU A 209 23.92 22.57 18.43
CA LEU A 209 23.15 21.44 17.90
C LEU A 209 23.99 20.54 16.98
N SER A 210 25.28 20.81 16.82
CA SER A 210 26.16 20.03 15.95
C SER A 210 26.09 18.53 16.25
N GLY A 211 25.68 17.75 15.25
CA GLY A 211 25.57 16.30 15.35
C GLY A 211 24.40 15.79 16.19
N TRP A 212 23.50 16.67 16.64
CA TRP A 212 22.20 16.24 17.17
C TRP A 212 21.38 15.61 16.05
N GLN A 213 20.39 14.81 16.42
CA GLN A 213 19.54 14.11 15.48
C GLN A 213 18.09 14.48 15.70
N LEU A 214 17.41 14.81 14.61
CA LEU A 214 15.96 14.75 14.52
C LEU A 214 15.60 13.35 13.99
N ARG A 215 14.68 12.66 14.64
CA ARG A 215 14.31 11.29 14.31
C ARG A 215 12.80 11.17 14.22
N ASP A 216 12.38 10.28 13.34
CA ASP A 216 11.04 9.73 13.19
C ASP A 216 11.19 8.19 13.25
N ASP A 217 10.23 7.48 13.85
CA ASP A 217 10.43 6.12 14.35
C ASP A 217 10.87 5.12 13.24
N GLY A 218 11.82 4.26 13.62
CA GLY A 218 12.23 3.11 12.81
C GLY A 218 13.20 3.36 11.65
N ARG A 219 13.15 4.48 10.90
CA ARG A 219 13.96 4.59 9.65
C ARG A 219 14.56 5.96 9.32
N ASN A 220 13.97 7.07 9.75
CA ASN A 220 14.36 8.40 9.28
C ASN A 220 15.08 9.18 10.39
N ALA A 221 16.39 9.43 10.21
CA ALA A 221 17.17 10.23 11.15
C ALA A 221 17.99 11.29 10.42
N TYR A 222 17.65 12.55 10.63
CA TYR A 222 18.41 13.69 10.13
C TYR A 222 19.48 14.11 11.14
N THR A 223 20.74 14.19 10.71
CA THR A 223 21.83 14.68 11.57
C THR A 223 22.06 16.16 11.31
N ILE A 224 21.86 16.99 12.33
CA ILE A 224 22.03 18.44 12.28
C ILE A 224 23.50 18.77 11.97
N PRO A 225 23.78 19.59 10.93
CA PRO A 225 25.15 19.86 10.50
C PRO A 225 26.05 20.50 11.56
N ASP A 226 27.35 20.21 11.48
CA ASP A 226 28.36 20.82 12.32
C ASP A 226 28.37 22.36 12.19
N GLY A 227 28.44 23.05 13.33
CA GLY A 227 28.43 24.51 13.41
C GLY A 227 27.04 25.14 13.56
N THR A 228 25.98 24.31 13.64
CA THR A 228 24.62 24.79 13.90
C THR A 228 24.49 25.19 15.37
N VAL A 229 24.32 26.50 15.62
CA VAL A 229 24.13 27.05 16.98
C VAL A 229 22.79 27.74 17.02
N LEU A 230 21.91 27.28 17.92
CA LEU A 230 20.62 27.90 18.17
C LEU A 230 20.75 28.88 19.34
N ALA A 231 20.66 30.17 19.03
CA ALA A 231 20.81 31.22 20.03
C ALA A 231 19.66 31.21 21.06
N ALA A 232 19.92 31.77 22.23
CA ALA A 232 18.95 31.84 23.32
C ALA A 232 17.63 32.51 22.88
N GLY A 233 16.51 31.80 23.03
CA GLY A 233 15.16 32.30 22.69
C GLY A 233 14.80 32.29 21.20
N GLU A 234 15.72 31.85 20.32
CA GLU A 234 15.50 31.85 18.88
C GLU A 234 14.91 30.51 18.38
N GLN A 235 14.34 30.57 17.18
CA GLN A 235 13.75 29.46 16.44
C GLN A 235 14.73 28.96 15.37
N LEU A 236 14.60 27.68 14.99
CA LEU A 236 15.29 27.08 13.86
C LEU A 236 14.32 26.19 13.09
N VAL A 237 14.10 26.52 11.82
CA VAL A 237 13.17 25.82 10.94
C VAL A 237 13.92 24.79 10.09
N LEU A 238 13.54 23.52 10.22
CA LEU A 238 13.99 22.45 9.34
C LEU A 238 12.84 22.11 8.38
N ALA A 239 13.08 22.20 7.07
CA ALA A 239 12.05 21.92 6.06
C ALA A 239 12.54 20.90 5.02
N ARG A 240 11.61 20.18 4.39
CA ARG A 240 11.90 19.23 3.29
C ARG A 240 12.75 19.83 2.19
N SER A 241 12.41 21.07 1.78
CA SER A 241 13.11 21.83 0.75
C SER A 241 13.52 23.21 1.25
N ALA A 242 14.75 23.64 0.94
CA ALA A 242 15.19 25.02 1.17
C ALA A 242 14.69 26.00 0.09
N ASP A 243 14.10 25.52 -1.01
CA ASP A 243 13.49 26.38 -2.01
C ASP A 243 12.12 26.86 -1.54
N SER A 244 12.10 28.09 -0.99
CA SER A 244 10.86 28.75 -0.54
C SER A 244 9.74 28.81 -1.59
N ALA A 245 10.06 28.75 -2.89
CA ALA A 245 9.03 28.75 -3.93
C ALA A 245 8.36 27.37 -4.10
N ALA A 246 9.04 26.30 -3.67
CA ALA A 246 8.59 24.92 -3.78
C ALA A 246 7.92 24.39 -2.50
N ASN A 247 8.32 24.89 -1.32
CA ASN A 247 7.85 24.40 -0.01
C ASN A 247 6.68 25.21 0.60
N GLY A 248 5.95 25.96 -0.23
CA GLY A 248 4.80 26.76 0.24
C GLY A 248 5.15 28.14 0.82
N GLY A 249 6.39 28.61 0.65
CA GLY A 249 6.81 29.95 1.07
C GLY A 249 7.62 29.99 2.36
N ILE A 250 7.98 28.84 2.91
CA ILE A 250 8.73 28.71 4.16
C ILE A 250 10.21 29.02 3.92
N THR A 251 10.79 29.83 4.80
CA THR A 251 12.24 30.08 4.80
C THR A 251 12.89 29.07 5.74
N ALA A 252 13.53 28.05 5.17
CA ALA A 252 14.20 27.02 5.94
C ALA A 252 15.59 27.50 6.42
N ASP A 253 15.93 27.23 7.68
CA ASP A 253 17.29 27.38 8.19
C ASP A 253 18.15 26.15 7.83
N LEU A 254 17.52 24.96 7.87
CA LEU A 254 18.11 23.69 7.45
C LEU A 254 17.20 22.95 6.47
N GLU A 255 17.80 22.32 5.47
CA GLU A 255 17.11 21.43 4.54
C GLU A 255 17.23 19.98 5.06
N LEU A 256 16.08 19.32 5.24
CA LEU A 256 15.96 17.93 5.65
C LEU A 256 16.26 16.98 4.47
N GLY A 257 15.78 17.34 3.28
CA GLY A 257 15.92 16.53 2.07
C GLY A 257 14.90 15.39 1.99
N ALA A 258 15.05 14.55 0.97
CA ALA A 258 14.07 13.50 0.63
C ALA A 258 14.01 12.34 1.63
N ASP A 259 15.06 12.17 2.46
CA ASP A 259 15.21 11.01 3.35
C ASP A 259 14.57 11.21 4.74
N PHE A 260 13.86 12.32 4.97
CA PHE A 260 13.17 12.61 6.23
C PHE A 260 11.78 13.15 5.95
N THR A 261 10.76 12.32 6.17
CA THR A 261 9.34 12.63 6.02
C THR A 261 8.69 12.81 7.39
N LEU A 262 7.50 13.41 7.43
CA LEU A 262 6.64 13.41 8.60
C LEU A 262 5.38 12.61 8.24
N ASN A 263 4.97 11.65 9.05
CA ASN A 263 3.85 10.82 8.66
C ASN A 263 2.55 11.61 8.66
N ASN A 264 1.86 11.60 7.52
CA ASN A 264 0.52 12.14 7.41
C ASN A 264 -0.47 11.35 8.28
N ASN A 265 -1.61 11.94 8.64
CA ASN A 265 -2.64 11.26 9.45
C ASN A 265 -3.43 10.19 8.67
N VAL A 266 -2.70 9.26 8.05
CA VAL A 266 -3.20 8.28 7.10
C VAL A 266 -3.29 6.93 7.81
N LEU A 267 -4.52 6.56 8.17
CA LEU A 267 -4.80 5.26 8.80
C LEU A 267 -4.69 4.08 7.83
N TYR A 268 -4.92 4.34 6.54
CA TYR A 268 -4.81 3.37 5.46
C TYR A 268 -4.53 4.10 4.15
N LEU A 269 -3.74 3.47 3.29
CA LEU A 269 -3.38 3.97 1.98
C LEU A 269 -4.51 3.74 0.98
N SER A 270 -4.60 4.60 -0.01
CA SER A 270 -5.55 4.49 -1.13
C SER A 270 -4.92 5.05 -2.41
N ALA A 271 -5.61 4.90 -3.53
CA ALA A 271 -5.17 5.45 -4.82
C ALA A 271 -4.98 6.99 -4.82
N THR A 272 -5.54 7.70 -3.83
CA THR A 272 -5.43 9.17 -3.70
C THR A 272 -4.46 9.61 -2.62
N THR A 273 -3.80 8.68 -1.93
CA THR A 273 -2.83 9.01 -0.88
C THR A 273 -1.54 9.52 -1.54
N GLU A 274 -1.22 10.81 -1.34
CA GLU A 274 0.09 11.36 -1.70
C GLU A 274 1.17 10.72 -0.79
N GLY A 275 2.39 10.54 -1.31
CA GLY A 275 3.48 9.93 -0.52
C GLY A 275 3.26 8.46 -0.13
N ALA A 276 2.32 7.73 -0.75
CA ALA A 276 1.90 6.40 -0.29
C ALA A 276 3.04 5.39 -0.08
N SER A 277 4.12 5.46 -0.89
CA SER A 277 5.28 4.57 -0.75
C SER A 277 6.08 4.82 0.52
N GLU A 278 6.23 6.08 0.89
CA GLU A 278 6.95 6.52 2.09
C GLU A 278 6.13 6.15 3.33
N ILE A 279 4.84 6.50 3.34
CA ILE A 279 3.91 6.14 4.42
C ILE A 279 3.83 4.62 4.59
N PHE A 280 3.78 3.86 3.47
CA PHE A 280 3.80 2.40 3.55
C PHE A 280 5.08 1.88 4.20
N ALA A 281 6.23 2.44 3.81
CA ALA A 281 7.51 2.05 4.36
C ALA A 281 7.51 2.22 5.88
N GLU A 282 6.96 3.30 6.41
CA GLU A 282 6.79 3.56 7.85
C GLU A 282 5.79 2.61 8.50
N MET A 283 4.61 2.40 7.89
CA MET A 283 3.59 1.48 8.40
C MET A 283 4.11 0.05 8.61
N VAL A 284 5.04 -0.42 7.78
CA VAL A 284 5.64 -1.75 7.94
C VAL A 284 6.93 -1.74 8.78
N ALA A 285 7.44 -0.56 9.16
CA ALA A 285 8.67 -0.34 9.95
C ALA A 285 8.49 -0.42 11.46
N GLN A 286 7.69 -1.34 11.97
CA GLN A 286 7.18 -1.30 13.35
C GLN A 286 8.20 -1.66 14.43
N GLY A 287 9.48 -1.68 14.05
CA GLY A 287 10.57 -2.12 14.89
C GLY A 287 10.51 -3.61 15.17
N THR A 288 11.31 -4.00 16.16
CA THR A 288 11.63 -5.38 16.51
C THR A 288 11.21 -5.75 17.94
N SER A 289 10.44 -4.88 18.60
CA SER A 289 10.14 -4.98 20.03
C SER A 289 8.86 -5.78 20.33
N GLY A 290 8.29 -6.45 19.32
CA GLY A 290 7.06 -7.22 19.45
C GLY A 290 7.15 -8.38 20.44
N SER A 291 5.98 -8.90 20.82
CA SER A 291 5.89 -10.05 21.73
C SER A 291 6.32 -11.33 21.02
N GLY A 292 7.05 -12.22 21.72
CA GLY A 292 7.29 -13.58 21.21
C GLY A 292 6.07 -14.51 21.22
N MET A 293 4.85 -13.96 21.19
CA MET A 293 3.59 -14.70 21.07
C MET A 293 2.74 -14.08 19.95
N GLU A 294 3.05 -14.46 18.71
CA GLU A 294 2.43 -13.87 17.54
C GLU A 294 0.99 -14.35 17.33
N GLN A 295 0.04 -13.41 17.32
CA GLN A 295 -1.39 -13.70 17.16
C GLN A 295 -1.97 -13.00 15.93
N GLY A 296 -1.36 -13.24 14.76
CA GLY A 296 -1.75 -12.56 13.52
C GLY A 296 -3.21 -12.77 13.11
N LEU A 297 -3.78 -13.96 13.36
CA LEU A 297 -5.21 -14.20 13.06
C LEU A 297 -6.14 -13.41 14.00
N GLU A 298 -5.81 -13.31 15.28
CA GLU A 298 -6.57 -12.51 16.25
C GLU A 298 -6.40 -11.01 16.00
N ALA A 299 -5.19 -10.55 15.70
CA ALA A 299 -4.92 -9.16 15.36
C ALA A 299 -5.74 -8.72 14.13
N ALA A 300 -5.74 -9.53 13.07
CA ALA A 300 -6.58 -9.31 11.90
C ALA A 300 -8.07 -9.26 12.25
N ARG A 301 -8.53 -10.18 13.12
CA ARG A 301 -9.94 -10.25 13.53
C ARG A 301 -10.33 -8.99 14.28
N LEU A 302 -9.51 -8.56 15.22
CA LEU A 302 -9.71 -7.31 15.95
C LEU A 302 -9.75 -6.13 14.99
N ALA A 303 -8.84 -6.06 14.01
CA ALA A 303 -8.76 -4.95 13.07
C ALA A 303 -10.03 -4.73 12.25
N VAL A 304 -10.69 -5.80 11.82
CA VAL A 304 -11.84 -5.72 10.90
C VAL A 304 -13.19 -5.84 11.60
N THR A 305 -13.23 -6.14 12.90
CA THR A 305 -14.47 -6.32 13.66
C THR A 305 -14.72 -5.23 14.70
N GLU A 306 -15.95 -5.12 15.16
CA GLU A 306 -16.31 -4.19 16.23
C GLU A 306 -15.69 -4.61 17.58
N PRO A 307 -15.24 -3.65 18.41
CA PRO A 307 -15.44 -2.21 18.27
C PRO A 307 -14.38 -1.48 17.45
N ASN A 308 -13.27 -2.14 17.08
CA ASN A 308 -12.14 -1.46 16.47
C ASN A 308 -12.44 -0.96 15.06
N ALA A 309 -13.20 -1.73 14.26
CA ALA A 309 -13.62 -1.32 12.92
C ALA A 309 -14.30 0.06 12.90
N THR A 310 -15.05 0.42 13.94
CA THR A 310 -15.68 1.74 14.06
C THR A 310 -14.83 2.73 14.85
N ASN A 311 -14.23 2.30 15.97
CA ASN A 311 -13.62 3.24 16.91
C ASN A 311 -12.18 3.61 16.56
N PHE A 312 -11.43 2.70 15.95
CA PHE A 312 -9.99 2.85 15.75
C PHE A 312 -9.59 2.74 14.27
N ASN A 313 -10.33 1.95 13.48
CA ASN A 313 -10.07 1.73 12.06
C ASN A 313 -11.23 2.24 11.17
N PRO A 314 -11.80 3.43 11.45
CA PRO A 314 -13.01 3.88 10.77
C PRO A 314 -12.78 4.02 9.26
N GLY A 315 -13.70 3.46 8.48
CA GLY A 315 -13.69 3.58 7.01
C GLY A 315 -12.79 2.59 6.29
N PHE A 316 -11.95 1.82 7.01
CA PHE A 316 -11.07 0.84 6.36
C PHE A 316 -11.82 -0.31 5.70
N ILE A 317 -12.85 -0.85 6.34
CA ILE A 317 -13.67 -1.92 5.76
C ILE A 317 -14.87 -1.33 5.03
N ARG A 318 -14.92 -1.51 3.72
CA ARG A 318 -15.99 -1.02 2.85
C ARG A 318 -16.95 -2.14 2.47
N PRO A 319 -18.28 -1.96 2.55
CA PRO A 319 -19.24 -3.03 2.26
C PRO A 319 -19.19 -3.57 0.81
N GLU A 320 -18.84 -2.72 -0.15
CA GLU A 320 -18.78 -3.03 -1.58
C GLU A 320 -17.44 -3.60 -2.06
N ALA A 321 -16.39 -3.43 -1.26
CA ALA A 321 -15.05 -3.92 -1.56
C ALA A 321 -14.94 -5.42 -1.25
N ASN A 322 -14.00 -6.15 -1.86
CA ASN A 322 -13.57 -7.47 -1.38
C ASN A 322 -12.56 -7.31 -0.24
N LEU A 323 -12.51 -8.22 0.73
CA LEU A 323 -11.54 -8.19 1.83
C LEU A 323 -10.44 -9.20 1.58
N ASN A 324 -9.20 -8.75 1.53
CA ASN A 324 -8.04 -9.62 1.35
C ASN A 324 -7.13 -9.42 2.56
N LEU A 325 -6.68 -10.52 3.15
CA LEU A 325 -5.74 -10.49 4.26
C LEU A 325 -4.41 -11.04 3.76
N MET A 326 -3.30 -10.41 4.13
CA MET A 326 -1.98 -10.90 3.82
C MET A 326 -1.10 -10.86 5.06
N ILE A 327 -0.61 -12.02 5.47
CA ILE A 327 0.10 -12.20 6.73
C ILE A 327 1.58 -12.43 6.45
N PHE A 328 2.45 -11.69 7.13
CA PHE A 328 3.91 -11.83 7.08
C PHE A 328 4.40 -12.17 8.48
N SER A 329 4.98 -13.37 8.65
CA SER A 329 5.52 -13.79 9.96
C SER A 329 6.50 -14.94 9.78
N ASP A 330 7.64 -14.87 10.45
CA ASP A 330 8.60 -15.97 10.57
C ASP A 330 8.29 -16.86 11.77
N GLU A 331 7.26 -16.54 12.56
CA GLU A 331 6.78 -17.35 13.68
C GLU A 331 5.45 -18.07 13.40
N ALA A 332 5.02 -18.90 14.35
CA ALA A 332 3.75 -19.61 14.27
C ALA A 332 2.63 -18.84 15.00
N ASP A 333 1.47 -18.69 14.34
CA ASP A 333 0.27 -18.15 14.98
C ASP A 333 -0.13 -18.92 16.24
N VAL A 334 -0.25 -18.21 17.36
CA VAL A 334 -0.76 -18.74 18.64
C VAL A 334 -2.12 -18.16 19.02
N SER A 335 -2.85 -17.61 18.05
CA SER A 335 -4.19 -17.05 18.25
C SER A 335 -5.15 -18.07 18.91
N PRO A 336 -5.99 -17.66 19.86
CA PRO A 336 -6.69 -18.55 20.80
C PRO A 336 -7.71 -19.50 20.16
N ASP A 337 -8.46 -19.03 19.17
CA ASP A 337 -9.51 -19.83 18.53
C ASP A 337 -8.98 -20.70 17.36
N PRO A 338 -9.76 -21.69 16.88
CA PRO A 338 -9.43 -22.44 15.65
C PRO A 338 -9.53 -21.57 14.40
N VAL A 339 -8.73 -21.89 13.37
CA VAL A 339 -8.73 -21.19 12.06
C VAL A 339 -10.14 -20.97 11.47
N PRO A 340 -11.04 -21.98 11.43
CA PRO A 340 -12.38 -21.77 10.86
C PRO A 340 -13.23 -20.72 11.59
N THR A 341 -12.96 -20.44 12.87
CA THR A 341 -13.63 -19.36 13.61
C THR A 341 -13.23 -18.01 13.04
N TYR A 342 -11.93 -17.76 12.87
CA TYR A 342 -11.41 -16.52 12.27
C TYR A 342 -11.93 -16.31 10.84
N LEU A 343 -11.91 -17.36 10.01
CA LEU A 343 -12.44 -17.28 8.65
C LEU A 343 -13.93 -16.94 8.63
N SER A 344 -14.71 -17.44 9.60
CA SER A 344 -16.11 -17.07 9.76
C SER A 344 -16.28 -15.60 10.15
N ASP A 345 -15.42 -15.07 11.02
CA ASP A 345 -15.47 -13.67 11.45
C ASP A 345 -15.06 -12.72 10.31
N PHE A 346 -14.01 -13.04 9.55
CA PHE A 346 -13.61 -12.29 8.35
C PHE A 346 -14.71 -12.31 7.28
N ALA A 347 -15.36 -13.46 7.06
CA ALA A 347 -16.47 -13.54 6.12
C ALA A 347 -17.68 -12.72 6.60
N ALA A 348 -17.96 -12.72 7.90
CA ALA A 348 -19.13 -12.04 8.46
C ALA A 348 -19.12 -10.53 8.19
N VAL A 349 -17.94 -9.89 8.12
CA VAL A 349 -17.84 -8.45 7.82
C VAL A 349 -18.18 -8.12 6.36
N LYS A 350 -18.16 -9.11 5.46
CA LYS A 350 -18.59 -8.97 4.04
C LYS A 350 -19.91 -9.72 3.74
N GLY A 351 -20.51 -10.35 4.75
CA GLY A 351 -21.76 -11.09 4.68
C GLY A 351 -21.63 -12.57 4.32
N ASP A 352 -22.70 -13.34 4.51
CA ASP A 352 -22.74 -14.81 4.45
C ASP A 352 -22.17 -15.44 3.16
N ALA A 353 -22.20 -14.71 2.04
CA ALA A 353 -21.67 -15.20 0.77
C ALA A 353 -20.13 -15.33 0.79
N ALA A 354 -19.45 -14.45 1.53
CA ALA A 354 -17.99 -14.37 1.57
C ALA A 354 -17.34 -15.63 2.16
N PHE A 355 -18.06 -16.38 3.01
CA PHE A 355 -17.55 -17.64 3.56
C PHE A 355 -17.37 -18.74 2.49
N ARG A 356 -18.04 -18.61 1.35
CA ARG A 356 -18.01 -19.62 0.26
C ARG A 356 -17.43 -19.07 -1.04
N ASP A 357 -17.50 -17.76 -1.21
CA ASP A 357 -16.98 -17.07 -2.37
C ASP A 357 -15.68 -16.38 -1.98
N HIS A 358 -14.57 -17.05 -2.26
CA HIS A 358 -13.25 -16.57 -1.87
C HIS A 358 -12.74 -15.40 -2.74
N SER A 359 -13.51 -14.99 -3.75
CA SER A 359 -13.27 -13.72 -4.44
C SER A 359 -13.70 -12.52 -3.59
N ILE A 360 -14.59 -12.71 -2.61
CA ILE A 360 -15.07 -11.68 -1.69
C ILE A 360 -14.20 -11.59 -0.43
N MET A 361 -13.73 -12.74 0.07
CA MET A 361 -12.81 -12.81 1.21
C MET A 361 -11.78 -13.92 1.05
N ASN A 362 -10.50 -13.59 1.18
CA ASN A 362 -9.43 -14.59 1.24
C ASN A 362 -8.30 -14.19 2.20
N VAL A 363 -7.50 -15.19 2.55
CA VAL A 363 -6.28 -15.02 3.36
C VAL A 363 -5.11 -15.56 2.55
N SER A 364 -4.09 -14.73 2.40
CA SER A 364 -2.78 -15.05 1.84
C SER A 364 -1.70 -14.94 2.93
N ALA A 365 -0.56 -15.59 2.76
CA ALA A 365 0.51 -15.55 3.76
C ALA A 365 1.92 -15.71 3.15
N VAL A 366 2.89 -15.06 3.79
CA VAL A 366 4.33 -15.17 3.59
C VAL A 366 4.94 -15.62 4.91
N VAL A 367 5.18 -16.92 5.02
CA VAL A 367 5.51 -17.58 6.29
C VAL A 367 6.45 -18.75 6.05
N GLY A 368 6.89 -19.43 7.11
CA GLY A 368 7.41 -20.78 6.96
C GLY A 368 6.32 -21.71 6.40
N SER A 369 6.32 -21.93 5.09
CA SER A 369 5.22 -22.56 4.34
C SER A 369 5.26 -24.09 4.33
N ASP A 370 6.43 -24.69 4.59
CA ASP A 370 6.65 -26.13 4.51
C ASP A 370 6.82 -26.78 5.90
N PRO A 371 6.18 -27.93 6.17
CA PRO A 371 6.37 -28.62 7.43
C PRO A 371 7.81 -29.16 7.54
N PRO A 372 8.49 -28.96 8.69
CA PRO A 372 9.86 -29.43 8.87
C PRO A 372 9.92 -30.97 8.89
N GLU A 373 11.09 -31.53 8.54
CA GLU A 373 11.30 -32.98 8.57
C GLU A 373 11.20 -33.53 10.00
N PHE A 374 11.70 -32.77 10.98
CA PHE A 374 11.63 -33.11 12.40
C PHE A 374 11.01 -31.99 13.24
N ALA A 375 10.29 -32.38 14.30
CA ALA A 375 9.67 -31.42 15.21
C ALA A 375 10.73 -30.56 15.91
N GLY A 376 10.56 -29.23 15.84
CA GLY A 376 11.48 -28.24 16.42
C GLY A 376 12.58 -27.78 15.47
N GLU A 377 12.60 -28.27 14.22
CA GLU A 377 13.40 -27.68 13.15
C GLU A 377 12.64 -26.56 12.45
N PRO A 378 13.35 -25.59 11.85
CA PRO A 378 12.70 -24.54 11.07
C PRO A 378 12.04 -25.09 9.80
N SER A 379 11.00 -24.39 9.35
CA SER A 379 10.36 -24.62 8.07
C SER A 379 11.29 -24.27 6.91
N CYS A 380 11.94 -23.12 7.01
CA CYS A 380 12.93 -22.65 6.07
C CYS A 380 14.00 -21.83 6.81
N SER A 381 15.16 -21.68 6.17
CA SER A 381 16.28 -20.89 6.68
C SER A 381 16.82 -20.01 5.56
N SER A 382 17.11 -18.75 5.86
CA SER A 382 17.80 -17.82 4.97
C SER A 382 19.15 -17.41 5.57
N ALA A 383 19.89 -16.52 4.90
CA ALA A 383 21.10 -15.94 5.48
C ALA A 383 20.83 -15.11 6.75
N ASN A 384 19.57 -14.74 6.97
CA ASN A 384 19.17 -13.67 7.88
C ASN A 384 18.28 -14.17 9.03
N GLY A 385 17.76 -15.40 8.93
CA GLY A 385 16.92 -15.97 9.98
C GLY A 385 16.40 -17.36 9.65
N ASP A 386 15.79 -17.98 10.64
CA ASP A 386 15.09 -19.26 10.55
C ASP A 386 13.60 -18.99 10.78
N ALA A 387 12.73 -19.48 9.89
CA ALA A 387 11.29 -19.34 10.05
C ALA A 387 10.66 -20.62 10.60
N VAL A 388 9.74 -20.48 11.53
CA VAL A 388 8.90 -21.55 12.08
C VAL A 388 7.77 -21.87 11.11
N TYR A 389 7.35 -23.14 11.08
CA TYR A 389 6.22 -23.55 10.24
C TYR A 389 4.90 -22.91 10.69
N GLY A 390 4.35 -22.03 9.86
CA GLY A 390 3.12 -21.29 10.07
C GLY A 390 1.87 -22.13 9.82
N ALA A 391 1.73 -23.29 10.47
CA ALA A 391 0.71 -24.30 10.16
C ALA A 391 -0.73 -23.75 10.08
N ARG A 392 -1.08 -22.79 10.95
CA ARG A 392 -2.41 -22.18 11.02
C ARG A 392 -2.64 -21.14 9.92
N TYR A 393 -1.60 -20.41 9.52
CA TYR A 393 -1.65 -19.55 8.34
C TYR A 393 -1.80 -20.39 7.06
N VAL A 394 -1.00 -21.45 6.91
CA VAL A 394 -1.13 -22.40 5.79
C VAL A 394 -2.53 -23.02 5.72
N ASP A 395 -3.11 -23.39 6.87
CA ASP A 395 -4.50 -23.87 6.96
C ASP A 395 -5.50 -22.81 6.47
N ALA A 396 -5.38 -21.56 6.94
CA ALA A 396 -6.23 -20.45 6.52
C ALA A 396 -6.14 -20.17 5.01
N VAL A 397 -4.93 -20.16 4.46
CA VAL A 397 -4.69 -20.00 3.02
C VAL A 397 -5.32 -21.15 2.24
N SER A 398 -5.13 -22.40 2.68
CA SER A 398 -5.68 -23.57 2.00
C SER A 398 -7.22 -23.59 1.97
N GLN A 399 -7.86 -23.09 3.04
CA GLN A 399 -9.31 -23.03 3.15
C GLN A 399 -9.93 -21.89 2.34
N THR A 400 -9.18 -20.80 2.11
CA THR A 400 -9.65 -19.64 1.36
C THR A 400 -9.10 -19.57 -0.07
N GLY A 401 -8.15 -20.44 -0.45
CA GLY A 401 -7.55 -20.42 -1.78
C GLY A 401 -6.72 -19.16 -2.07
N GLY A 402 -6.21 -18.48 -1.04
CA GLY A 402 -5.28 -17.37 -1.18
C GLY A 402 -3.88 -17.84 -1.59
N LEU A 403 -2.94 -16.91 -1.59
CA LEU A 403 -1.55 -17.13 -1.98
C LEU A 403 -0.71 -17.54 -0.77
N ILE A 404 0.24 -18.46 -0.97
CA ILE A 404 1.21 -18.86 0.03
C ILE A 404 2.61 -18.70 -0.57
N ASP A 405 3.51 -18.07 0.17
CA ASP A 405 4.92 -18.01 -0.18
C ASP A 405 5.82 -18.17 1.05
N SER A 406 7.10 -18.41 0.80
CA SER A 406 8.13 -18.59 1.81
C SER A 406 8.72 -17.25 2.24
N ILE A 407 8.70 -16.99 3.54
CA ILE A 407 9.32 -15.77 4.10
C ILE A 407 10.85 -15.75 3.98
N CYS A 408 11.47 -16.92 3.82
CA CYS A 408 12.91 -17.04 3.66
C CYS A 408 13.40 -16.66 2.25
N ASP A 409 12.50 -16.33 1.33
CA ASP A 409 12.85 -16.03 -0.04
C ASP A 409 13.61 -14.70 -0.13
N GLU A 410 14.55 -14.65 -1.08
CA GLU A 410 15.41 -13.48 -1.28
C GLU A 410 14.64 -12.32 -1.96
N ASP A 411 13.52 -12.60 -2.61
CA ASP A 411 12.74 -11.66 -3.42
C ASP A 411 11.24 -11.98 -3.33
N PHE A 412 10.44 -10.99 -2.89
CA PHE A 412 8.98 -11.11 -2.80
C PHE A 412 8.25 -10.62 -4.05
N SER A 413 8.97 -10.17 -5.09
CA SER A 413 8.38 -9.69 -6.33
C SER A 413 7.36 -10.67 -6.94
N PRO A 414 7.64 -11.99 -7.09
CA PRO A 414 6.69 -12.92 -7.72
C PRO A 414 5.34 -13.01 -7.00
N LEU A 415 5.35 -12.92 -5.67
CA LEU A 415 4.13 -12.92 -4.87
C LEU A 415 3.37 -11.60 -5.01
N VAL A 416 4.08 -10.49 -4.90
CA VAL A 416 3.53 -9.13 -5.09
C VAL A 416 2.87 -9.03 -6.46
N GLU A 417 3.49 -9.62 -7.49
CA GLU A 417 2.97 -9.71 -8.85
C GLU A 417 1.67 -10.50 -8.93
N GLN A 418 1.65 -11.69 -8.34
CA GLN A 418 0.46 -12.54 -8.33
C GLN A 418 -0.70 -11.92 -7.53
N LEU A 419 -0.38 -11.23 -6.43
CA LEU A 419 -1.35 -10.51 -5.62
C LEU A 419 -1.92 -9.32 -6.39
N GLY A 420 -1.08 -8.51 -7.03
CA GLY A 420 -1.49 -7.40 -7.88
C GLY A 420 -2.49 -7.82 -8.96
N LEU A 421 -2.21 -8.92 -9.67
CA LEU A 421 -3.14 -9.49 -10.65
C LEU A 421 -4.45 -9.98 -10.02
N THR A 422 -4.37 -10.66 -8.88
CA THR A 422 -5.56 -11.20 -8.19
C THR A 422 -6.48 -10.09 -7.69
N LEU A 423 -5.92 -9.07 -7.04
CA LEU A 423 -6.65 -7.95 -6.45
C LEU A 423 -7.22 -7.01 -7.52
N SER A 424 -6.43 -6.73 -8.54
CA SER A 424 -6.85 -5.93 -9.69
C SER A 424 -8.04 -6.59 -10.41
N GLY A 425 -8.20 -7.92 -10.34
CA GLY A 425 -9.26 -8.63 -11.04
C GLY A 425 -9.04 -8.72 -12.55
N LEU A 426 -7.82 -8.42 -13.00
CA LEU A 426 -7.40 -8.57 -14.39
C LEU A 426 -7.45 -10.06 -14.78
N GLN A 427 -8.01 -10.33 -15.96
CA GLN A 427 -7.99 -11.68 -16.51
C GLN A 427 -6.69 -11.89 -17.28
N ALA A 428 -5.92 -12.91 -16.90
CA ALA A 428 -4.77 -13.37 -17.67
C ALA A 428 -5.18 -14.36 -18.78
N GLU A 429 -6.40 -14.90 -18.74
CA GLU A 429 -6.85 -15.95 -19.64
C GLU A 429 -8.19 -15.66 -20.30
N PHE A 430 -8.22 -15.79 -21.63
CA PHE A 430 -9.37 -15.48 -22.46
C PHE A 430 -9.74 -16.69 -23.31
N ALA A 431 -10.84 -17.34 -22.94
CA ALA A 431 -11.34 -18.52 -23.65
C ALA A 431 -11.87 -18.15 -25.03
N LEU A 432 -11.29 -18.75 -26.07
CA LEU A 432 -11.71 -18.58 -27.45
C LEU A 432 -13.06 -19.27 -27.69
N SER A 433 -13.86 -18.71 -28.58
CA SER A 433 -15.17 -19.26 -28.90
C SER A 433 -15.07 -20.59 -29.67
N ARG A 434 -13.97 -20.84 -30.38
CA ARG A 434 -13.67 -22.07 -31.14
C ARG A 434 -12.18 -22.41 -31.04
N PHE A 435 -11.84 -23.67 -31.34
CA PHE A 435 -10.44 -24.11 -31.41
C PHE A 435 -9.73 -23.51 -32.62
N PRO A 436 -8.66 -22.72 -32.44
CA PRO A 436 -7.94 -22.09 -33.53
C PRO A 436 -7.01 -23.07 -34.25
N ASP A 437 -6.82 -22.86 -35.55
CA ASP A 437 -5.63 -23.27 -36.27
C ASP A 437 -4.50 -22.29 -35.92
N LEU A 438 -3.54 -22.76 -35.11
CA LEU A 438 -2.50 -21.91 -34.51
C LEU A 438 -1.63 -21.19 -35.54
N ASP A 439 -1.44 -21.77 -36.73
CA ASP A 439 -0.69 -21.13 -37.83
C ASP A 439 -1.40 -19.88 -38.38
N THR A 440 -2.66 -19.68 -38.01
CA THR A 440 -3.51 -18.57 -38.46
C THR A 440 -3.92 -17.63 -37.35
N LEU A 441 -3.62 -17.96 -36.09
CA LEU A 441 -3.98 -17.17 -34.93
C LEU A 441 -3.16 -15.88 -34.88
N LYS A 442 -3.85 -14.75 -34.89
CA LYS A 442 -3.29 -13.42 -34.68
C LYS A 442 -4.01 -12.78 -33.51
N VAL A 443 -3.24 -12.23 -32.57
CA VAL A 443 -3.78 -11.54 -31.40
C VAL A 443 -3.21 -10.13 -31.38
N ALA A 444 -4.03 -9.15 -31.02
CA ALA A 444 -3.61 -7.75 -30.91
C ALA A 444 -4.42 -7.02 -29.84
N ILE A 445 -3.84 -5.94 -29.31
CA ILE A 445 -4.41 -5.07 -28.29
C ILE A 445 -4.93 -3.77 -28.92
N TYR A 446 -6.09 -3.31 -28.46
CA TYR A 446 -6.75 -2.10 -28.93
C TYR A 446 -7.29 -1.27 -27.74
N ASP A 447 -7.32 0.06 -27.85
CA ASP A 447 -7.92 0.93 -26.82
C ASP A 447 -9.45 0.97 -26.91
N THR A 448 -10.00 0.67 -28.08
CA THR A 448 -11.45 0.62 -28.34
C THR A 448 -11.77 -0.62 -29.17
N PRO A 449 -13.04 -1.04 -29.30
CA PRO A 449 -13.38 -2.25 -30.06
C PRO A 449 -13.32 -2.04 -31.59
N ASP A 450 -12.86 -0.89 -32.07
CA ASP A 450 -12.69 -0.64 -33.49
C ASP A 450 -11.30 -1.06 -34.01
N THR A 451 -11.18 -1.17 -35.34
CA THR A 451 -9.94 -1.63 -35.98
C THR A 451 -8.89 -0.52 -36.13
N GLU A 452 -9.21 0.73 -35.78
CA GLU A 452 -8.31 1.89 -35.95
C GLU A 452 -7.52 2.20 -34.66
N SER A 453 -8.04 1.83 -33.48
CA SER A 453 -7.38 2.01 -32.18
C SER A 453 -6.38 0.92 -31.82
N LYS A 454 -5.69 0.33 -32.80
CA LYS A 454 -4.73 -0.76 -32.53
C LYS A 454 -3.50 -0.22 -31.82
N VAL A 455 -3.22 -0.74 -30.63
CA VAL A 455 -2.05 -0.40 -29.81
C VAL A 455 -0.84 -1.20 -30.26
N ARG A 456 -0.93 -2.53 -30.21
CA ARG A 456 0.16 -3.44 -30.59
C ARG A 456 -0.34 -4.80 -31.09
N ASP A 457 0.42 -5.40 -32.00
CA ASP A 457 0.27 -6.82 -32.34
C ASP A 457 1.02 -7.67 -31.31
N LEU A 458 0.49 -8.86 -31.02
CA LEU A 458 1.05 -9.80 -30.06
C LEU A 458 1.57 -11.06 -30.77
N THR A 459 2.66 -11.61 -30.27
CA THR A 459 3.38 -12.75 -30.82
C THR A 459 3.18 -13.98 -29.94
N LEU A 460 2.73 -15.10 -30.53
CA LEU A 460 2.60 -16.36 -29.81
C LEU A 460 3.97 -16.84 -29.26
N ASP A 461 3.98 -17.37 -28.04
CA ASP A 461 5.15 -17.81 -27.27
C ASP A 461 6.15 -16.70 -26.93
N THR A 462 5.77 -15.43 -27.14
CA THR A 462 6.56 -14.26 -26.72
C THR A 462 5.72 -13.28 -25.92
N ASP A 463 4.54 -12.93 -26.43
CA ASP A 463 3.57 -12.00 -25.82
C ASP A 463 2.38 -12.71 -25.15
N TYR A 464 2.11 -13.96 -25.53
CA TYR A 464 1.07 -14.81 -24.95
C TYR A 464 1.33 -16.27 -25.31
N THR A 465 0.74 -17.20 -24.56
CA THR A 465 0.70 -18.63 -24.87
C THR A 465 -0.72 -19.09 -25.18
N TYR A 466 -0.87 -20.25 -25.82
CA TYR A 466 -2.17 -20.88 -26.05
C TYR A 466 -2.32 -22.14 -25.22
N VAL A 467 -3.35 -22.19 -24.37
CA VAL A 467 -3.65 -23.33 -23.50
C VAL A 467 -4.69 -24.23 -24.16
N GLU A 468 -4.23 -25.34 -24.74
CA GLU A 468 -5.07 -26.24 -25.55
C GLU A 468 -6.22 -26.88 -24.74
N GLU A 469 -5.97 -27.28 -23.49
CA GLU A 469 -6.97 -27.94 -22.64
C GLU A 469 -8.17 -27.06 -22.32
N ARG A 470 -7.95 -25.74 -22.25
CA ARG A 470 -8.97 -24.74 -21.91
C ARG A 470 -9.44 -23.93 -23.11
N ASN A 471 -8.85 -24.16 -24.29
CA ASN A 471 -9.07 -23.38 -25.51
C ASN A 471 -8.94 -21.86 -25.24
N ALA A 472 -7.84 -21.44 -24.65
CA ALA A 472 -7.67 -20.06 -24.18
C ALA A 472 -6.34 -19.46 -24.62
N ILE A 473 -6.36 -18.16 -24.88
CA ILE A 473 -5.16 -17.32 -24.88
C ILE A 473 -4.81 -17.05 -23.42
N ARG A 474 -3.55 -17.23 -23.05
CA ARG A 474 -3.02 -16.94 -21.72
C ARG A 474 -1.88 -15.94 -21.85
N PHE A 475 -1.97 -14.84 -21.13
CA PHE A 475 -0.88 -13.90 -20.98
C PHE A 475 0.00 -14.32 -19.82
N GLU A 476 1.31 -14.19 -20.02
CA GLU A 476 2.25 -14.19 -18.91
C GLU A 476 2.22 -12.82 -18.23
N TYR A 477 2.72 -12.78 -17.01
CA TYR A 477 2.54 -11.70 -16.04
C TYR A 477 2.78 -10.26 -16.62
N GLU A 478 3.94 -9.96 -17.20
CA GLU A 478 4.27 -8.62 -17.77
C GLU A 478 3.47 -8.24 -19.03
N GLN A 479 2.63 -9.15 -19.50
CA GLN A 479 1.99 -9.06 -20.81
C GLN A 479 0.47 -9.06 -20.70
N VAL A 480 -0.05 -9.17 -19.48
CA VAL A 480 -1.47 -9.01 -19.19
C VAL A 480 -1.91 -7.63 -19.71
N PRO A 481 -2.94 -7.57 -20.56
CA PRO A 481 -3.46 -6.31 -21.07
C PRO A 481 -3.98 -5.41 -19.97
N GLU A 482 -3.78 -4.10 -20.12
CA GLU A 482 -4.25 -3.09 -19.18
C GLU A 482 -5.78 -3.04 -19.14
N SER A 483 -6.31 -2.39 -18.11
CA SER A 483 -7.74 -2.15 -17.95
C SER A 483 -8.37 -1.48 -19.18
N GLU A 484 -9.62 -1.83 -19.47
CA GLU A 484 -10.44 -1.30 -20.56
C GLU A 484 -9.90 -1.53 -21.98
N GLN A 485 -8.69 -2.09 -22.14
CA GLN A 485 -8.16 -2.52 -23.42
C GLN A 485 -8.90 -3.75 -23.96
N TYR A 486 -8.88 -3.89 -25.28
CA TYR A 486 -9.52 -4.97 -26.01
C TYR A 486 -8.47 -5.93 -26.55
N ILE A 487 -8.63 -7.22 -26.22
CA ILE A 487 -7.89 -8.31 -26.83
C ILE A 487 -8.70 -8.82 -28.02
N VAL A 488 -8.16 -8.71 -29.23
CA VAL A 488 -8.80 -9.23 -30.44
C VAL A 488 -8.01 -10.39 -30.99
N ALA A 489 -8.65 -11.54 -31.11
CA ALA A 489 -8.09 -12.77 -31.68
C ALA A 489 -8.76 -13.09 -33.02
N GLU A 490 -7.97 -13.08 -34.09
CA GLU A 490 -8.39 -13.44 -35.45
C GLU A 490 -7.76 -14.79 -35.84
N TYR A 491 -8.56 -15.78 -36.24
CA TYR A 491 -8.06 -17.11 -36.57
C TYR A 491 -9.00 -17.90 -37.49
N LYS A 492 -8.49 -18.94 -38.16
CA LYS A 492 -9.31 -19.97 -38.81
C LYS A 492 -9.56 -21.11 -37.84
N ILE A 493 -10.71 -21.77 -37.97
CA ILE A 493 -11.08 -22.89 -37.10
C ILE A 493 -10.28 -24.13 -37.49
N ARG A 494 -9.69 -24.82 -36.50
CA ARG A 494 -8.93 -26.06 -36.70
C ARG A 494 -9.80 -27.13 -37.39
N SER A 495 -9.30 -27.71 -38.47
CA SER A 495 -10.03 -28.73 -39.22
C SER A 495 -10.04 -30.07 -38.47
N GLY A 496 -11.12 -30.39 -37.75
CA GLY A 496 -11.32 -31.72 -37.15
C GLY A 496 -11.65 -31.76 -35.65
N GLY A 497 -12.01 -30.63 -35.03
CA GLY A 497 -12.55 -30.56 -33.66
C GLY A 497 -14.07 -30.71 -33.61
#